data_AF-A0A7K2X6G3-F1
#
_entry.id   AF-A0A7K2X6G3-F1
#
_cell.length_a   1.000
_cell.length_b   1.000
_cell.length_c   1.000
_cell.angle_alpha   90.00
_cell.angle_beta   90.00
_cell.angle_gamma   90.00
#
_symmetry.space_group_name_H-M   'P 1'
#
loop_
_entity.id
_entity.type
_entity.pdbx_description
1 polymer ?
#
loop_
_entity_poly.entity_id
_entity_poly.type
_entity_poly.pdbx_seq_one_letter_code
_entity_poly.pdbx_strand_id
1 'polypeptide(L)'
;PAGVRAAVAAVEEASGGAKVSRFVVYPEYAIAEAMVKGSTKRYDQYMYRGGDVAVRQGPGGTVFPGSVPVDLDSFAWDALPTLLKRAEKELGVKDPTSRYLVVSPASTLTNSDAGMSVYLSGAYGSAYLAADAKGRVTATYPLED
;
A
#
# COMPACT_ATOMS: atom_id res chain seq x y z
N PRO A 1 -12.89 1.42 -1.55
CA PRO A 1 -13.47 0.17 -2.12
C PRO A 1 -13.65 -0.91 -1.06
N ALA A 2 -14.67 -1.75 -1.18
CA ALA A 2 -14.97 -2.81 -0.20
C ALA A 2 -13.78 -3.76 0.03
N GLY A 3 -13.12 -4.23 -1.04
CA GLY A 3 -12.01 -5.18 -0.93
C GLY A 3 -10.81 -4.66 -0.13
N VAL A 4 -10.35 -3.43 -0.39
CA VAL A 4 -9.27 -2.79 0.39
C VAL A 4 -9.69 -2.56 1.83
N ARG A 5 -10.91 -2.10 2.08
CA ARG A 5 -11.42 -1.87 3.44
C ARG A 5 -11.49 -3.18 4.23
N ALA A 6 -11.90 -4.28 3.59
CA ALA A 6 -11.88 -5.61 4.20
C ALA A 6 -10.45 -6.06 4.53
N ALA A 7 -9.48 -5.81 3.64
CA ALA A 7 -8.08 -6.14 3.91
C ALA A 7 -7.50 -5.32 5.08
N VAL A 8 -7.82 -4.02 5.17
CA VAL A 8 -7.42 -3.16 6.30
C VAL A 8 -8.00 -3.68 7.62
N ALA A 9 -9.31 -3.93 7.66
CA ALA A 9 -9.98 -4.45 8.85
C ALA A 9 -9.41 -5.81 9.30
N ALA A 10 -9.22 -6.74 8.35
CA ALA A 10 -8.67 -8.06 8.66
C ALA A 10 -7.23 -8.00 9.17
N VAL A 11 -6.41 -7.06 8.68
CA VAL A 11 -5.05 -6.83 9.18
C VAL A 11 -5.08 -6.22 10.58
N GLU A 12 -5.93 -5.22 10.81
CA GLU A 12 -6.06 -4.56 12.10
C GLU A 12 -6.50 -5.54 13.20
N GLU A 13 -7.51 -6.35 12.91
CA GLU A 13 -8.00 -7.38 13.83
C GLU A 13 -6.91 -8.40 14.16
N ALA A 14 -6.19 -8.89 13.15
CA ALA A 14 -5.16 -9.92 13.33
C ALA A 14 -3.90 -9.41 14.05
N SER A 15 -3.50 -8.15 13.81
CA SER A 15 -2.29 -7.56 14.38
C SER A 15 -2.51 -6.85 15.72
N GLY A 16 -3.77 -6.51 16.03
CA GLY A 16 -4.14 -5.66 17.17
C GLY A 16 -3.92 -4.16 16.92
N GLY A 17 -3.89 -3.72 15.66
CA GLY A 17 -3.89 -2.30 15.28
C GLY A 17 -3.63 -2.00 13.80
N ALA A 18 -4.03 -0.82 13.34
CA ALA A 18 -3.93 -0.41 11.93
C ALA A 18 -2.57 0.17 11.50
N LYS A 19 -1.58 0.24 12.41
CA LYS A 19 -0.26 0.84 12.10
C LYS A 19 0.65 -0.14 11.35
N VAL A 20 1.18 0.32 10.22
CA VAL A 20 2.06 -0.47 9.34
C VAL A 20 3.31 0.30 8.93
N SER A 21 4.41 -0.41 8.67
CA SER A 21 5.56 0.13 7.93
C SER A 21 5.39 0.01 6.41
N ARG A 22 4.55 -0.92 5.96
CA ARG A 22 4.25 -1.16 4.55
C ARG A 22 2.90 -1.85 4.40
N PHE A 23 2.14 -1.47 3.37
CA PHE A 23 0.94 -2.19 2.98
C PHE A 23 0.83 -2.25 1.47
N VAL A 24 0.66 -3.45 0.92
CA VAL A 24 0.56 -3.68 -0.52
C VAL A 24 -0.69 -4.47 -0.83
N VAL A 25 -1.45 -4.01 -1.81
CA VAL A 25 -2.70 -4.66 -2.21
C VAL A 25 -2.62 -5.04 -3.68
N TYR A 26 -2.70 -6.35 -3.93
CA TYR A 26 -2.96 -6.96 -5.23
C TYR A 26 -4.45 -7.26 -5.35
N PRO A 27 -4.97 -7.56 -6.56
CA PRO A 27 -6.39 -7.85 -6.75
C PRO A 27 -6.86 -9.05 -5.90
N GLU A 28 -5.99 -10.06 -5.72
CA GLU A 28 -6.34 -11.30 -5.02
C GLU A 28 -5.87 -11.35 -3.56
N TYR A 29 -4.93 -10.50 -3.15
CA TYR A 29 -4.36 -10.54 -1.80
C TYR A 29 -3.74 -9.22 -1.36
N ALA A 30 -3.58 -9.04 -0.05
CA ALA A 30 -2.82 -7.94 0.53
C ALA A 30 -1.73 -8.45 1.47
N ILE A 31 -0.63 -7.70 1.55
CA ILE A 31 0.48 -7.93 2.48
C ILE A 31 0.61 -6.68 3.35
N ALA A 32 0.65 -6.88 4.66
CA ALA A 32 0.91 -5.82 5.64
C ALA A 32 2.13 -6.14 6.48
N GLU A 33 3.00 -5.15 6.67
CA GLU A 33 4.03 -5.15 7.70
C GLU A 33 3.47 -4.39 8.91
N ALA A 34 2.73 -5.09 9.78
CA ALA A 34 2.03 -4.48 10.90
C ALA A 34 2.94 -4.35 12.12
N MET A 35 2.90 -3.19 12.77
CA MET A 35 3.78 -2.89 13.90
C MET A 35 3.49 -3.82 15.08
N VAL A 36 4.54 -4.39 15.66
CA VAL A 36 4.42 -5.19 16.89
C VAL A 36 3.89 -4.28 18.00
N LYS A 37 2.90 -4.75 18.76
CA LYS A 37 2.29 -3.98 19.87
C LYS A 37 3.36 -3.39 20.80
N GLY A 38 3.31 -2.07 20.99
CA GLY A 38 4.27 -1.33 21.82
C GLY A 38 5.63 -1.03 21.16
N SER A 39 5.84 -1.45 19.91
CA SER A 39 7.07 -1.21 19.14
C SER A 39 6.84 -0.20 18.02
N THR A 40 7.76 0.76 17.89
CA THR A 40 7.83 1.64 16.71
C THR A 40 8.90 1.19 15.70
N LYS A 41 9.62 0.11 16.00
CA LYS A 41 10.80 -0.32 15.24
C LYS A 41 10.72 -1.74 14.71
N ARG A 42 9.74 -2.54 15.12
CA ARG A 42 9.60 -3.96 14.76
C ARG A 42 8.21 -4.23 14.22
N TYR A 43 8.11 -5.05 13.21
CA TYR A 43 6.86 -5.44 12.60
C TYR A 43 6.79 -6.95 12.39
N ASP A 44 5.57 -7.45 12.36
CA ASP A 44 5.22 -8.78 11.90
C ASP A 44 4.59 -8.69 10.51
N GLN A 45 4.78 -9.71 9.69
CA GLN A 45 4.16 -9.76 8.36
C GLN A 45 2.81 -10.48 8.43
N TYR A 46 1.79 -9.90 7.80
CA TYR A 46 0.45 -10.47 7.66
C TYR A 46 0.08 -10.56 6.19
N MET A 47 -0.70 -11.58 5.85
CA MET A 47 -1.23 -11.78 4.49
C MET A 47 -2.74 -12.00 4.55
N TYR A 48 -3.47 -11.27 3.72
CA TYR A 48 -4.91 -11.38 3.56
C TYR A 48 -5.23 -11.88 2.15
N ARG A 49 -6.10 -12.89 2.01
CA ARG A 49 -6.47 -13.52 0.72
C ARG A 49 -7.99 -13.59 0.50
N GLY A 50 -8.74 -12.58 0.96
CA GLY A 50 -10.19 -12.51 0.74
C GLY A 50 -11.06 -13.38 1.65
N GLY A 51 -10.50 -13.94 2.74
CA GLY A 51 -11.26 -14.60 3.81
C GLY A 51 -11.65 -13.62 4.92
N ASP A 52 -12.03 -14.14 6.08
CA ASP A 52 -12.46 -13.27 7.20
C ASP A 52 -11.28 -12.66 7.97
N VAL A 53 -10.10 -13.29 7.93
CA VAL A 53 -8.94 -12.91 8.75
C VAL A 53 -7.66 -12.80 7.92
N ALA A 54 -6.77 -11.89 8.33
CA ALA A 54 -5.39 -11.88 7.85
C ALA A 54 -4.55 -12.88 8.67
N VAL A 55 -3.65 -13.61 8.01
CA VAL A 55 -2.82 -14.63 8.64
C VAL A 55 -1.42 -14.07 8.91
N ARG A 56 -0.98 -14.12 10.17
CA ARG A 56 0.39 -13.78 10.56
C ARG A 56 1.37 -14.78 9.93
N GLN A 57 2.29 -14.28 9.12
CA GLN A 57 3.33 -15.06 8.45
C GLN A 57 4.58 -15.24 9.33
N GLY A 58 4.71 -14.42 10.38
CA GLY A 58 5.84 -14.47 11.32
C GLY A 58 6.45 -13.09 11.57
N PRO A 59 7.57 -13.03 12.32
CA PRO A 59 8.38 -11.83 12.44
C PRO A 59 8.85 -11.37 11.06
N GLY A 60 8.60 -10.10 10.72
CA GLY A 60 9.00 -9.54 9.43
C GLY A 60 10.36 -8.85 9.50
N GLY A 61 10.60 -8.06 10.55
CA GLY A 61 11.89 -7.43 10.79
C GLY A 61 11.80 -6.10 11.52
N THR A 62 12.71 -5.20 11.17
CA THR A 62 12.77 -3.84 11.72
C THR A 62 12.45 -2.79 10.67
N VAL A 63 11.75 -1.74 11.09
CA VAL A 63 11.40 -0.59 10.25
C VAL A 63 12.67 0.10 9.76
N PHE A 64 12.68 0.51 8.49
CA PHE A 64 13.79 1.25 7.91
C PHE A 64 14.04 2.56 8.69
N PRO A 65 15.31 2.94 8.98
CA PRO A 65 15.61 4.17 9.70
C PRO A 65 14.93 5.40 9.07
N GLY A 66 14.28 6.21 9.89
CA GLY A 66 13.58 7.42 9.47
C GLY A 66 12.21 7.20 8.83
N SER A 67 11.80 5.96 8.57
CA SER A 67 10.42 5.65 8.18
C SER A 67 9.50 5.78 9.38
N VAL A 68 8.38 6.49 9.21
CA VAL A 68 7.35 6.70 10.23
C VAL A 68 6.16 5.81 9.90
N PRO A 69 5.88 4.76 10.71
CA PRO A 69 4.73 3.88 10.47
C PRO A 69 3.43 4.67 10.36
N VAL A 70 2.59 4.26 9.44
CA VAL A 70 1.34 4.96 9.09
C VAL A 70 0.14 4.17 9.56
N ASP A 71 -0.91 4.90 9.89
CA ASP A 71 -2.22 4.33 10.21
C ASP A 71 -3.02 4.13 8.92
N LEU A 72 -3.41 2.90 8.61
CA LEU A 72 -4.19 2.59 7.41
C LEU A 72 -5.57 3.27 7.39
N ASP A 73 -6.12 3.64 8.55
CA ASP A 73 -7.40 4.37 8.61
C ASP A 73 -7.28 5.85 8.24
N SER A 74 -6.05 6.37 8.18
CA SER A 74 -5.81 7.77 7.79
C SER A 74 -5.96 8.03 6.28
N PHE A 75 -6.03 6.96 5.49
CA PHE A 75 -6.08 6.98 4.03
C PHE A 75 -7.51 7.06 3.49
N ALA A 76 -7.71 7.92 2.48
CA ALA A 76 -8.97 8.07 1.77
C ALA A 76 -9.15 6.94 0.74
N TRP A 77 -9.48 5.73 1.22
CA TRP A 77 -9.62 4.56 0.36
C TRP A 77 -10.63 4.73 -0.77
N ASP A 78 -11.64 5.60 -0.61
CA ASP A 78 -12.64 5.87 -1.66
C ASP A 78 -12.08 6.60 -2.88
N ALA A 79 -10.89 7.20 -2.78
CA ALA A 79 -10.21 7.78 -3.94
C ALA A 79 -9.63 6.71 -4.90
N LEU A 80 -9.43 5.48 -4.42
CA LEU A 80 -8.73 4.44 -5.17
C LEU A 80 -9.33 4.14 -6.56
N PRO A 81 -10.66 3.97 -6.74
CA PRO A 81 -11.23 3.74 -8.07
C PRO A 81 -10.88 4.83 -9.09
N THR A 82 -10.82 6.09 -8.66
CA THR A 82 -10.45 7.21 -9.52
C THR A 82 -8.97 7.18 -9.86
N LEU A 83 -8.11 6.91 -8.88
CA LEU A 83 -6.66 6.74 -9.10
C LEU A 83 -6.37 5.60 -10.08
N LEU A 84 -7.09 4.49 -9.92
CA LEU A 84 -7.02 3.31 -10.77
C LEU A 84 -7.36 3.64 -12.23
N LYS A 85 -8.51 4.30 -12.47
CA LYS A 85 -8.90 4.74 -13.82
C LYS A 85 -7.90 5.72 -14.43
N ARG A 86 -7.36 6.61 -13.62
CA ARG A 86 -6.36 7.60 -14.07
C ARG A 86 -5.05 6.92 -14.47
N ALA A 87 -4.59 5.96 -13.67
CA ALA A 87 -3.40 5.17 -13.95
C ALA A 87 -3.51 4.43 -15.30
N GLU A 88 -4.67 3.80 -15.58
CA GLU A 88 -4.92 3.11 -16.85
C GLU A 88 -4.83 4.05 -18.07
N LYS A 89 -5.21 5.33 -17.90
CA LYS A 89 -5.20 6.32 -18.96
C LYS A 89 -3.84 7.00 -19.17
N GLU A 90 -3.12 7.27 -18.08
CA GLU A 90 -1.97 8.18 -18.09
C GLU A 90 -0.62 7.46 -18.09
N LEU A 91 -0.56 6.20 -17.66
CA LEU A 91 0.73 5.52 -17.45
C LEU A 91 1.30 4.82 -18.70
N GLY A 92 0.53 4.73 -19.78
CA GLY A 92 1.02 4.18 -21.06
C GLY A 92 1.27 2.66 -21.08
N VAL A 93 1.00 1.93 -19.99
CA VAL A 93 1.21 0.48 -19.92
C VAL A 93 0.06 -0.24 -20.64
N LYS A 94 0.35 -0.74 -21.85
CA LYS A 94 -0.56 -1.62 -22.60
C LYS A 94 -0.58 -3.01 -21.95
N ASP A 95 -1.77 -3.58 -21.80
CA ASP A 95 -2.00 -4.94 -21.28
C ASP A 95 -1.19 -5.27 -20.01
N PRO A 96 -1.41 -4.54 -18.90
CA PRO A 96 -0.67 -4.77 -17.66
C PRO A 96 -0.87 -6.20 -17.16
N THR A 97 0.22 -6.89 -16.87
CA THR A 97 0.25 -8.24 -16.30
C THR A 97 0.10 -8.22 -14.78
N SER A 98 0.38 -7.08 -14.15
CA SER A 98 0.18 -6.88 -12.73
C SER A 98 -0.28 -5.45 -12.44
N ARG A 99 -1.15 -5.34 -11.44
CA ARG A 99 -1.67 -4.09 -10.91
C ARG A 99 -1.72 -4.18 -9.41
N TYR A 100 -1.13 -3.22 -8.73
CA TYR A 100 -1.12 -3.22 -7.27
C TYR A 100 -1.03 -1.81 -6.71
N LEU A 101 -1.47 -1.69 -5.46
CA LEU A 101 -1.36 -0.48 -4.67
C LEU A 101 -0.26 -0.66 -3.63
N VAL A 102 0.54 0.36 -3.40
CA VAL A 102 1.50 0.42 -2.29
C VAL A 102 1.17 1.63 -1.43
N VAL A 103 1.03 1.43 -0.13
CA VAL A 103 1.08 2.51 0.86
C VAL A 103 2.54 2.74 1.23
N SER A 104 2.97 3.99 1.06
CA SER A 104 4.30 4.45 1.42
C SER A 104 4.23 5.20 2.75
N PRO A 105 5.02 4.81 3.76
CA PRO A 105 5.12 5.56 5.00
C PRO A 105 5.75 6.94 4.78
N ALA A 106 5.53 7.87 5.72
CA ALA A 106 6.28 9.11 5.75
C ALA A 106 7.76 8.82 6.10
N SER A 107 8.65 9.72 5.69
CA SER A 107 10.08 9.57 5.93
C SER A 107 10.71 10.87 6.40
N THR A 108 11.36 10.84 7.55
CA THR A 108 12.09 11.98 8.12
C THR A 108 13.42 12.22 7.41
N LEU A 109 13.96 11.22 6.70
CA LEU A 109 15.21 11.36 5.95
C LEU A 109 15.01 12.10 4.62
N THR A 110 13.88 11.87 3.97
CA THR A 110 13.52 12.49 2.69
C THR A 110 12.53 13.65 2.86
N ASN A 111 12.11 13.93 4.10
CA ASN A 111 11.06 14.90 4.44
C ASN A 111 9.81 14.74 3.57
N SER A 112 9.39 13.49 3.37
CA SER A 112 8.24 13.12 2.54
C SER A 112 7.06 12.67 3.39
N ASP A 113 5.87 13.11 3.03
CA ASP A 113 4.62 12.69 3.65
C ASP A 113 4.23 11.25 3.28
N ALA A 114 3.32 10.68 4.07
CA ALA A 114 2.69 9.40 3.76
C ALA A 114 1.79 9.51 2.52
N GLY A 115 1.77 8.46 1.72
CA GLY A 115 1.02 8.44 0.46
C GLY A 115 0.71 7.04 -0.02
N MET A 116 0.05 6.97 -1.17
CA MET A 116 -0.26 5.72 -1.85
C MET A 116 0.13 5.82 -3.34
N SER A 117 0.61 4.72 -3.88
CA SER A 117 1.01 4.63 -5.29
C SER A 117 0.30 3.47 -5.98
N VAL A 118 -0.31 3.74 -7.13
CA VAL A 118 -0.90 2.72 -8.01
C VAL A 118 0.12 2.35 -9.06
N TYR A 119 0.49 1.08 -9.11
CA TYR A 119 1.42 0.52 -10.08
C TYR A 119 0.67 -0.24 -11.16
N LEU A 120 1.12 -0.05 -12.39
CA LEU A 120 0.81 -0.90 -13.54
C LEU A 120 2.13 -1.47 -14.05
N SER A 121 2.22 -2.79 -14.14
CA SER A 121 3.39 -3.50 -14.64
C SER A 121 3.00 -4.31 -15.86
N GLY A 122 3.75 -4.18 -16.95
CA GLY A 122 3.62 -4.97 -18.17
C GLY A 122 4.90 -5.77 -18.45
N ALA A 123 4.99 -6.35 -19.65
CA ALA A 123 6.15 -7.18 -20.03
C ALA A 123 7.48 -6.41 -20.11
N TYR A 124 7.43 -5.11 -20.42
CA TYR A 124 8.61 -4.29 -20.71
C TYR A 124 8.93 -3.25 -19.62
N GLY A 125 8.17 -3.22 -18.53
CA GLY A 125 8.42 -2.27 -17.46
C GLY A 125 7.23 -2.04 -16.54
N SER A 126 7.42 -1.13 -15.58
CA SER A 126 6.39 -0.70 -14.67
C SER A 126 6.29 0.81 -14.66
N ALA A 127 5.07 1.30 -14.52
CA ALA A 127 4.74 2.70 -14.38
C ALA A 127 3.91 2.86 -13.12
N TYR A 128 3.92 4.06 -12.54
CA TYR A 128 3.09 4.31 -11.37
C TYR A 128 2.61 5.75 -11.25
N LEU A 129 1.48 5.90 -10.60
CA LEU A 129 0.92 7.17 -10.19
C LEU A 129 1.01 7.26 -8.67
N ALA A 130 1.57 8.34 -8.15
CA ALA A 130 1.65 8.63 -6.72
C ALA A 130 0.57 9.63 -6.31
N ALA A 131 -0.02 9.39 -5.14
CA ALA A 131 -1.00 10.26 -4.52
C ALA A 131 -0.72 10.41 -3.02
N ASP A 132 -1.17 11.52 -2.45
CA ASP A 132 -1.14 11.71 -1.00
C ASP A 132 -2.16 10.78 -0.30
N ALA A 133 -2.15 10.76 1.05
CA ALA A 133 -3.09 9.96 1.82
C ALA A 133 -4.57 10.32 1.59
N LYS A 134 -4.88 11.48 0.99
CA LYS A 134 -6.23 11.91 0.62
C LYS A 134 -6.58 11.58 -0.83
N GLY A 135 -5.69 10.90 -1.56
CA GLY A 135 -5.90 10.47 -2.93
C GLY A 135 -5.73 11.59 -3.96
N ARG A 136 -5.10 12.72 -3.59
CA ARG A 136 -4.70 13.74 -4.57
C ARG A 136 -3.42 13.31 -5.24
N VAL A 137 -3.43 13.26 -6.56
CA VAL A 137 -2.25 12.91 -7.36
C VAL A 137 -1.14 13.93 -7.13
N THR A 138 0.03 13.45 -6.75
CA THR A 138 1.22 14.28 -6.50
C THR A 138 2.27 14.12 -7.60
N ALA A 139 2.33 12.95 -8.24
CA ALA A 139 3.24 12.68 -9.35
C ALA A 139 2.75 11.52 -10.22
N THR A 140 3.21 11.50 -11.46
CA THR A 140 2.99 10.40 -12.42
C THR A 140 4.32 10.02 -13.05
N TYR A 141 4.56 8.73 -13.17
CA TYR A 141 5.76 8.15 -13.77
C TYR A 141 5.31 7.14 -14.83
N PRO A 142 4.96 7.62 -16.05
CA PRO A 142 4.54 6.76 -17.15
C PRO A 142 5.66 5.83 -17.61
N LEU A 143 5.31 4.78 -18.33
CA LEU A 143 6.28 3.97 -19.05
C LEU A 143 6.89 4.81 -20.17
N GLU A 144 8.23 4.85 -20.22
CA GLU A 144 8.97 5.48 -21.32
C GLU A 144 9.09 4.48 -22.49
N ASP A 145 9.05 5.00 -23.73
CA ASP A 145 9.22 4.23 -24.97
C ASP A 145 10.70 3.91 -25.27
#